data_AF-L5N6M8-F1
#
_entry.id   AF-L5N6M8-F1
#
_cell.length_a   1.000
_cell.length_b   1.000
_cell.length_c   1.000
_cell.angle_alpha   90.00
_cell.angle_beta   90.00
_cell.angle_gamma   90.00
#
_symmetry.space_group_name_H-M   'P 1'
#
loop_
_entity.id
_entity.type
_entity.pdbx_description
1 polymer ?
#
loop_
_entity_poly.entity_id
_entity_poly.type
_entity_poly.pdbx_seq_one_letter_code
_entity_poly.pdbx_strand_id
1 'polypeptide(L)'
;MTKLLDSKKDLSVQVHPNDSFAREVEGENYGKTECWYVVDCEEDAEIIFGHHAADKEELIHMVNSGDWDNLLRKIKVTPGDFFYVPSGTIHAIGAGIQILETQQSSDITYRVYDYDRVDAEGQQRELHLEKSLDVTNAPHHDPAFTKSRKTKEGLVEETLIEEDYFSVYKWQVTDRSEELSPSTYLLVSTIEGEGKLTIEDQSYSFKKGDHFILPSTIHSYTLHGNATFIVSKSNQN
;
A
#
# COMPACT_ATOMS: atom_id res chain seq x y z
N MET A 1 -2.09 8.63 3.66
CA MET A 1 -3.05 8.69 2.54
C MET A 1 -3.47 7.28 2.18
N THR A 2 -4.71 7.08 1.71
CA THR A 2 -5.21 5.77 1.28
C THR A 2 -5.81 5.89 -0.12
N LYS A 3 -5.53 4.92 -1.01
CA LYS A 3 -6.02 4.87 -2.39
C LYS A 3 -6.56 3.49 -2.70
N LEU A 4 -7.62 3.40 -3.50
CA LEU A 4 -8.04 2.16 -4.16
C LEU A 4 -7.59 2.25 -5.62
N LEU A 5 -6.72 1.34 -6.04
CA LEU A 5 -6.16 1.32 -7.39
C LEU A 5 -6.67 0.09 -8.14
N ASP A 6 -7.15 0.29 -9.36
CA ASP A 6 -7.60 -0.75 -10.28
C ASP A 6 -6.70 -0.74 -11.52
N SER A 7 -5.79 -1.70 -11.59
CA SER A 7 -4.77 -1.80 -12.62
C SER A 7 -5.24 -2.69 -13.77
N LYS A 8 -5.75 -2.10 -14.85
CA LYS A 8 -6.14 -2.85 -16.07
C LYS A 8 -4.98 -3.25 -16.96
N LYS A 9 -3.83 -2.62 -16.77
CA LYS A 9 -2.57 -2.83 -17.50
C LYS A 9 -1.43 -2.60 -16.53
N ASP A 10 -0.28 -3.20 -16.77
CA ASP A 10 0.89 -3.02 -15.91
C ASP A 10 1.18 -1.54 -15.64
N LEU A 11 1.26 -1.17 -14.38
CA LEU A 11 1.74 0.14 -13.98
C LEU A 11 3.26 0.20 -14.14
N SER A 12 3.80 1.40 -14.27
CA SER A 12 5.24 1.57 -14.44
C SER A 12 6.01 1.01 -13.26
N VAL A 13 7.17 0.42 -13.53
CA VAL A 13 8.11 0.02 -12.49
C VAL A 13 8.72 1.27 -11.88
N GLN A 14 8.69 1.35 -10.56
CA GLN A 14 9.03 2.56 -9.82
C GLN A 14 9.78 2.26 -8.53
N VAL A 15 10.39 3.30 -8.00
CA VAL A 15 10.99 3.33 -6.67
C VAL A 15 10.74 4.69 -6.03
N HIS A 16 10.65 4.70 -4.71
CA HIS A 16 10.32 5.88 -3.93
C HIS A 16 11.46 6.28 -2.97
N PRO A 17 11.73 7.58 -2.79
CA PRO A 17 12.73 8.05 -1.84
C PRO A 17 12.26 7.90 -0.39
N ASN A 18 13.22 7.92 0.53
CA ASN A 18 12.97 8.14 1.95
C ASN A 18 12.80 9.65 2.26
N ASP A 19 12.46 9.98 3.50
CA ASP A 19 12.26 11.36 3.96
C ASP A 19 13.49 12.27 3.80
N SER A 20 14.71 11.74 3.99
CA SER A 20 15.94 12.55 3.87
C SER A 20 16.17 12.96 2.42
N PHE A 21 16.07 12.02 1.48
CA PHE A 21 16.21 12.32 0.05
C PHE A 21 15.09 13.26 -0.44
N ALA A 22 13.84 13.04 0.01
CA ALA A 22 12.74 13.93 -0.31
C ALA A 22 13.01 15.39 0.10
N ARG A 23 13.54 15.61 1.31
CA ARG A 23 13.83 16.96 1.82
C ARG A 23 15.04 17.60 1.16
N GLU A 24 16.11 16.83 0.99
CA GLU A 24 17.40 17.34 0.53
C GLU A 24 17.45 17.55 -0.99
N VAL A 25 16.73 16.72 -1.75
CA VAL A 25 16.79 16.71 -3.22
C VAL A 25 15.51 17.26 -3.85
N GLU A 26 14.33 16.86 -3.36
CA GLU A 26 13.05 17.31 -3.94
C GLU A 26 12.45 18.53 -3.24
N GLY A 27 12.96 18.90 -2.06
CA GLY A 27 12.40 19.99 -1.25
C GLY A 27 11.05 19.64 -0.62
N GLU A 28 10.71 18.35 -0.53
CA GLU A 28 9.46 17.83 0.00
C GLU A 28 9.63 17.27 1.40
N ASN A 29 8.60 17.36 2.25
CA ASN A 29 8.72 16.95 3.66
C ASN A 29 8.85 15.43 3.85
N TYR A 30 8.22 14.66 2.97
CA TYR A 30 8.01 13.23 3.13
C TYR A 30 8.48 12.46 1.90
N GLY A 31 9.21 11.38 2.15
CA GLY A 31 9.39 10.30 1.21
C GLY A 31 8.09 9.51 1.05
N LYS A 32 8.20 8.32 0.46
CA LYS A 32 7.03 7.50 0.16
C LYS A 32 7.28 6.02 0.46
N THR A 33 7.17 5.68 1.74
CA THR A 33 6.90 4.31 2.19
C THR A 33 5.41 4.02 2.05
N GLU A 34 5.08 2.81 1.59
CA GLU A 34 3.71 2.38 1.35
C GLU A 34 3.49 0.90 1.68
N CYS A 35 2.24 0.47 1.58
CA CYS A 35 1.86 -0.93 1.63
C CYS A 35 0.59 -1.16 0.81
N TRP A 36 0.42 -2.40 0.36
CA TRP A 36 -0.69 -2.82 -0.48
C TRP A 36 -1.42 -3.98 0.17
N TYR A 37 -2.74 -3.89 0.22
CA TYR A 37 -3.63 -5.01 0.43
C TYR A 37 -4.29 -5.38 -0.90
N VAL A 38 -4.10 -6.61 -1.37
CA VAL A 38 -4.74 -7.10 -2.60
C VAL A 38 -6.22 -7.34 -2.30
N VAL A 39 -7.08 -6.46 -2.81
CA VAL A 39 -8.54 -6.56 -2.62
C VAL A 39 -9.11 -7.62 -3.53
N ASP A 40 -8.67 -7.62 -4.79
CA ASP A 40 -9.08 -8.60 -5.81
C ASP A 40 -8.00 -8.68 -6.89
N CYS A 41 -7.92 -9.80 -7.61
CA CYS A 41 -7.05 -9.94 -8.77
C CYS A 41 -7.51 -11.05 -9.73
N GLU A 42 -7.12 -10.93 -10.99
CA GLU A 42 -7.26 -11.99 -11.99
C GLU A 42 -6.37 -13.20 -11.65
N GLU A 43 -6.69 -14.36 -12.24
CA GLU A 43 -5.88 -15.57 -12.09
C GLU A 43 -4.46 -15.34 -12.64
N ASP A 44 -3.46 -15.85 -11.93
CA ASP A 44 -2.03 -15.69 -12.26
C ASP A 44 -1.53 -14.23 -12.30
N ALA A 45 -2.28 -13.26 -11.74
CA ALA A 45 -1.81 -11.88 -11.65
C ALA A 45 -0.51 -11.77 -10.83
N GLU A 46 0.39 -10.91 -11.28
CA GLU A 46 1.73 -10.73 -10.70
C GLU A 46 1.98 -9.26 -10.35
N ILE A 47 2.71 -9.03 -9.27
CA ILE A 47 3.35 -7.75 -8.99
C ILE A 47 4.85 -7.86 -9.26
N ILE A 48 5.49 -6.71 -9.48
CA ILE A 48 6.95 -6.61 -9.35
C ILE A 48 7.25 -6.15 -7.93
N PHE A 49 8.12 -6.88 -7.23
CA PHE A 49 8.54 -6.57 -5.87
C PHE A 49 10.00 -6.97 -5.64
N GLY A 50 10.87 -5.98 -5.69
CA GLY A 50 12.31 -6.12 -5.58
C GLY A 50 13.00 -6.44 -6.90
N HIS A 51 14.31 -6.71 -6.79
CA HIS A 51 15.18 -7.04 -7.91
C HIS A 51 16.18 -8.16 -7.55
N HIS A 52 16.84 -8.72 -8.56
CA HIS A 52 17.81 -9.81 -8.43
C HIS A 52 19.28 -9.36 -8.36
N ALA A 53 19.60 -8.11 -8.70
CA ALA A 53 20.98 -7.61 -8.59
C ALA A 53 21.55 -7.76 -7.17
N ALA A 54 22.77 -8.27 -7.08
CA ALA A 54 23.49 -8.58 -5.84
C ALA A 54 24.05 -7.34 -5.14
N ASP A 55 24.27 -6.26 -5.89
CA ASP A 55 24.75 -4.98 -5.38
C ASP A 55 24.36 -3.81 -6.30
N LYS A 56 24.84 -2.61 -5.94
CA LYS A 56 24.56 -1.37 -6.68
C LYS A 56 25.18 -1.36 -8.07
N GLU A 57 26.37 -1.93 -8.25
CA GLU A 57 27.08 -1.91 -9.53
C GLU A 57 26.35 -2.80 -10.53
N GLU A 58 25.93 -3.99 -10.10
CA GLU A 58 25.12 -4.90 -10.92
C GLU A 58 23.75 -4.28 -11.25
N LEU A 59 23.10 -3.62 -10.27
CA LEU A 59 21.83 -2.92 -10.52
C LEU A 59 21.98 -1.87 -11.63
N ILE A 60 23.01 -1.02 -11.55
CA ILE A 60 23.30 0.01 -12.57
C ILE A 60 23.53 -0.64 -13.93
N HIS A 61 24.29 -1.73 -13.97
CA HIS A 61 24.58 -2.45 -15.21
C HIS A 61 23.30 -2.97 -15.87
N MET A 62 22.46 -3.69 -15.12
CA MET A 62 21.22 -4.30 -15.63
C MET A 62 20.17 -3.26 -16.05
N VAL A 63 20.05 -2.15 -15.30
CA VAL A 63 19.17 -1.03 -15.66
C VAL A 63 19.62 -0.39 -16.97
N ASN A 64 20.93 -0.12 -17.12
CA ASN A 64 21.45 0.53 -18.33
C ASN A 64 21.45 -0.37 -19.56
N SER A 65 21.54 -1.70 -19.39
CA SER A 65 21.43 -2.66 -20.48
C SER A 65 19.98 -3.02 -20.83
N GLY A 66 19.00 -2.59 -20.02
CA GLY A 66 17.60 -2.92 -20.20
C GLY A 66 17.27 -4.39 -19.90
N ASP A 67 18.04 -5.04 -19.03
CA ASP A 67 17.88 -6.46 -18.69
C ASP A 67 16.76 -6.68 -17.65
N TRP A 68 15.57 -6.18 -17.97
CA TRP A 68 14.43 -6.13 -17.04
C TRP A 68 13.93 -7.51 -16.61
N ASP A 69 13.94 -8.49 -17.52
CA ASP A 69 13.42 -9.83 -17.26
C ASP A 69 14.28 -10.59 -16.23
N ASN A 70 15.60 -10.37 -16.24
CA ASN A 70 16.49 -10.95 -15.23
C ASN A 70 16.62 -10.07 -13.99
N LEU A 71 16.42 -8.75 -14.12
CA LEU A 71 16.52 -7.82 -13.00
C LEU A 71 15.30 -7.90 -12.07
N LEU A 72 14.09 -7.86 -12.62
CA LEU A 72 12.86 -7.61 -11.86
C LEU A 72 12.29 -8.90 -11.28
N ARG A 73 11.93 -8.85 -10.00
CA ARG A 73 11.31 -9.98 -9.29
C ARG A 73 9.80 -9.94 -9.43
N LYS A 74 9.23 -10.92 -10.11
CA LYS A 74 7.77 -11.09 -10.23
C LYS A 74 7.24 -12.02 -9.15
N ILE A 75 6.13 -11.65 -8.52
CA ILE A 75 5.47 -12.42 -7.46
C ILE A 75 3.99 -12.54 -7.81
N LYS A 76 3.50 -13.78 -7.90
CA LYS A 76 2.06 -14.06 -8.05
C LYS A 76 1.30 -13.64 -6.80
N VAL A 77 0.13 -13.06 -6.99
CA VAL A 77 -0.72 -12.59 -5.90
C VAL A 77 -2.11 -13.23 -5.93
N THR A 78 -2.75 -13.23 -4.77
CA THR A 78 -4.13 -13.66 -4.57
C THR A 78 -4.88 -12.66 -3.69
N PRO A 79 -6.23 -12.60 -3.75
CA PRO A 79 -7.00 -11.71 -2.88
C PRO A 79 -6.70 -11.99 -1.40
N GLY A 80 -6.38 -10.92 -0.68
CA GLY A 80 -5.99 -10.95 0.72
C GLY A 80 -4.50 -10.95 1.01
N ASP A 81 -3.65 -11.04 -0.02
CA ASP A 81 -2.21 -10.84 0.13
C ASP A 81 -1.90 -9.40 0.58
N PHE A 82 -0.79 -9.25 1.30
CA PHE A 82 -0.35 -7.97 1.84
C PHE A 82 1.15 -7.78 1.63
N PHE A 83 1.52 -6.63 1.09
CA PHE A 83 2.91 -6.26 0.78
C PHE A 83 3.26 -4.96 1.50
N TYR A 84 4.30 -4.98 2.33
CA TYR A 84 4.91 -3.76 2.84
C TYR A 84 6.02 -3.32 1.89
N VAL A 85 5.99 -2.06 1.46
CA VAL A 85 6.86 -1.49 0.42
C VAL A 85 7.65 -0.33 1.05
N PRO A 86 8.76 -0.61 1.75
CA PRO A 86 9.60 0.45 2.30
C PRO A 86 10.23 1.28 1.16
N SER A 87 10.47 2.57 1.40
CA SER A 87 11.19 3.43 0.46
C SER A 87 12.52 2.80 0.01
N GLY A 88 12.86 2.97 -1.27
CA GLY A 88 14.02 2.34 -1.91
C GLY A 88 13.77 0.95 -2.48
N THR A 89 12.56 0.39 -2.35
CA THR A 89 12.16 -0.86 -2.98
C THR A 89 11.72 -0.63 -4.42
N ILE A 90 12.30 -1.33 -5.41
CA ILE A 90 11.77 -1.36 -6.78
C ILE A 90 10.48 -2.19 -6.79
N HIS A 91 9.40 -1.64 -7.34
CA HIS A 91 8.11 -2.31 -7.35
C HIS A 91 7.19 -1.84 -8.48
N ALA A 92 6.16 -2.63 -8.81
CA ALA A 92 5.10 -2.26 -9.73
C ALA A 92 3.84 -3.12 -9.49
N ILE A 93 2.67 -2.55 -9.78
CA ILE A 93 1.40 -3.29 -9.79
C ILE A 93 1.16 -3.79 -11.21
N GLY A 94 1.03 -5.10 -11.40
CA GLY A 94 0.72 -5.70 -12.69
C GLY A 94 -0.72 -5.49 -13.12
N ALA A 95 -1.03 -5.91 -14.35
CA ALA A 95 -2.39 -5.92 -14.89
C ALA A 95 -3.32 -6.88 -14.13
N GLY A 96 -4.62 -6.55 -14.10
CA GLY A 96 -5.66 -7.37 -13.48
C GLY A 96 -5.69 -7.32 -11.96
N ILE A 97 -5.04 -6.33 -11.31
CA ILE A 97 -4.93 -6.25 -9.85
C ILE A 97 -5.67 -5.03 -9.32
N GLN A 98 -6.51 -5.25 -8.30
CA GLN A 98 -7.07 -4.22 -7.46
C GLN A 98 -6.42 -4.23 -6.08
N ILE A 99 -5.80 -3.12 -5.69
CA ILE A 99 -5.22 -2.96 -4.35
C ILE A 99 -5.84 -1.80 -3.58
N LEU A 100 -5.83 -1.94 -2.26
CA LEU A 100 -5.91 -0.80 -1.35
C LEU A 100 -4.49 -0.44 -0.89
N GLU A 101 -4.03 0.75 -1.26
CA GLU A 101 -2.72 1.29 -0.92
C GLU A 101 -2.84 2.22 0.29
N THR A 102 -1.99 2.02 1.30
CA THR A 102 -1.75 3.00 2.37
C THR A 102 -0.31 3.47 2.30
N GLN A 103 -0.12 4.79 2.24
CA GLN A 103 1.19 5.42 2.05
C GLN A 103 1.35 6.69 2.89
N GLN A 104 2.61 7.12 3.09
CA GLN A 104 2.92 8.49 3.51
C GLN A 104 2.28 9.52 2.55
N SER A 105 2.04 10.75 3.00
CA SER A 105 1.43 11.79 2.16
C SER A 105 2.46 12.42 1.20
N SER A 106 2.88 11.67 0.19
CA SER A 106 3.87 12.06 -0.81
C SER A 106 3.49 11.54 -2.20
N ASP A 107 3.84 12.29 -3.24
CA ASP A 107 3.60 11.90 -4.64
C ASP A 107 4.90 11.60 -5.39
N ILE A 108 6.05 11.61 -4.70
CA ILE A 108 7.36 11.43 -5.33
C ILE A 108 7.48 10.00 -5.86
N THR A 109 7.68 9.89 -7.16
CA THR A 109 7.78 8.63 -7.87
C THR A 109 8.90 8.71 -8.90
N TYR A 110 9.91 7.84 -8.77
CA TYR A 110 10.93 7.68 -9.80
C TYR A 110 10.63 6.45 -10.62
N ARG A 111 10.35 6.68 -11.90
CA ARG A 111 10.06 5.63 -12.86
C ARG A 111 11.34 4.97 -13.36
N VAL A 112 11.45 3.67 -13.17
CA VAL A 112 12.58 2.84 -13.60
C VAL A 112 12.35 2.29 -15.01
N TYR A 113 11.15 1.76 -15.27
CA TYR A 113 10.80 1.14 -16.56
C TYR A 113 9.31 1.30 -16.85
N ASP A 114 8.97 1.48 -18.13
CA ASP A 114 7.60 1.73 -18.56
C ASP A 114 7.08 0.87 -19.71
N TYR A 115 7.72 -0.26 -19.99
CA TYR A 115 7.35 -1.17 -21.08
C TYR A 115 7.39 -0.52 -22.46
N ASP A 116 8.28 0.46 -22.64
CA ASP A 116 8.48 1.22 -23.88
C ASP A 116 7.19 1.82 -24.48
N ARG A 117 6.18 2.00 -23.62
CA ARG A 117 4.86 2.49 -24.02
C ARG A 117 4.94 3.91 -24.52
N VAL A 118 4.12 4.19 -25.53
CA VAL A 118 3.94 5.51 -26.09
C VAL A 118 2.52 6.02 -25.86
N ASP A 119 2.39 7.33 -25.70
CA ASP A 119 1.10 8.02 -25.69
C ASP A 119 0.49 8.12 -27.10
N ALA A 120 -0.62 8.86 -27.21
CA ALA A 120 -1.35 9.03 -28.47
C ALA A 120 -0.52 9.81 -29.52
N GLU A 121 0.45 10.59 -29.06
CA GLU A 121 1.37 11.41 -29.85
C GLU A 121 2.67 10.64 -30.20
N GLY A 122 2.82 9.41 -29.71
CA GLY A 122 3.98 8.56 -29.97
C GLY A 122 5.18 8.84 -29.04
N GLN A 123 4.99 9.58 -27.95
CA GLN A 123 6.04 9.92 -26.99
C GLN A 123 6.07 8.92 -25.84
N GLN A 124 7.27 8.50 -25.45
CA GLN A 124 7.46 7.68 -24.25
C GLN A 124 7.40 8.56 -23.00
N ARG A 125 6.91 7.99 -21.89
CA ARG A 125 6.94 8.69 -20.60
C ARG A 125 8.36 8.78 -20.07
N GLU A 126 8.62 9.85 -19.33
CA GLU A 126 9.90 10.08 -18.69
C GLU A 126 10.25 8.96 -17.69
N LEU A 127 11.48 8.48 -17.83
CA LEU A 127 12.17 7.62 -16.86
C LEU A 127 13.13 8.47 -16.03
N HIS A 128 13.22 8.15 -14.75
CA HIS A 128 14.03 8.89 -13.77
C HIS A 128 15.21 8.03 -13.33
N LEU A 129 15.99 7.50 -14.28
CA LEU A 129 16.95 6.41 -14.02
C LEU A 129 18.01 6.78 -12.99
N GLU A 130 18.62 7.96 -13.08
CA GLU A 130 19.63 8.43 -12.13
C GLU A 130 19.08 8.48 -10.70
N LYS A 131 17.97 9.21 -10.49
CA LYS A 131 17.31 9.29 -9.18
C LYS A 131 16.81 7.93 -8.69
N SER A 132 16.31 7.09 -9.59
CA SER A 132 15.87 5.73 -9.25
C SER A 132 17.02 4.90 -8.72
N LEU A 133 18.16 4.95 -9.41
CA LEU A 133 19.37 4.29 -9.00
C LEU A 133 19.81 4.85 -7.64
N ASP A 134 19.88 6.16 -7.44
CA ASP A 134 20.32 6.76 -6.16
C ASP A 134 19.53 6.23 -4.96
N VAL A 135 18.21 6.17 -5.05
CA VAL A 135 17.35 5.79 -3.91
C VAL A 135 17.12 4.29 -3.75
N THR A 136 17.43 3.48 -4.76
CA THR A 136 17.22 2.03 -4.67
C THR A 136 18.18 1.38 -3.68
N ASN A 137 17.63 0.57 -2.77
CA ASN A 137 18.40 -0.29 -1.89
C ASN A 137 18.87 -1.54 -2.66
N ALA A 138 20.18 -1.74 -2.76
CA ALA A 138 20.78 -2.88 -3.45
C ALA A 138 21.88 -3.53 -2.57
N PRO A 139 21.83 -4.86 -2.32
CA PRO A 139 20.82 -5.81 -2.79
C PRO A 139 19.44 -5.58 -2.19
N HIS A 140 18.42 -6.08 -2.86
CA HIS A 140 17.07 -6.12 -2.32
C HIS A 140 16.95 -7.18 -1.23
N HIS A 141 16.27 -6.83 -0.14
CA HIS A 141 15.88 -7.76 0.91
C HIS A 141 14.38 -7.66 1.15
N ASP A 142 13.70 -8.81 1.21
CA ASP A 142 12.27 -8.83 1.54
C ASP A 142 12.09 -8.32 2.98
N PRO A 143 11.20 -7.33 3.20
CA PRO A 143 11.05 -6.73 4.51
C PRO A 143 10.44 -7.73 5.47
N ALA A 144 11.05 -7.87 6.66
CA ALA A 144 10.52 -8.68 7.73
C ALA A 144 9.53 -7.87 8.58
N PHE A 145 8.31 -8.38 8.71
CA PHE A 145 7.30 -7.83 9.62
C PHE A 145 6.46 -8.96 10.20
N THR A 146 5.87 -8.71 11.37
CA THR A 146 5.07 -9.71 12.07
C THR A 146 3.59 -9.34 11.98
N LYS A 147 2.79 -10.24 11.41
CA LYS A 147 1.34 -10.17 11.52
C LYS A 147 0.90 -10.76 12.86
N SER A 148 -0.14 -10.19 13.44
CA SER A 148 -0.77 -10.74 14.65
C SER A 148 -2.28 -10.69 14.50
N ARG A 149 -2.98 -11.56 15.22
CA ARG A 149 -4.44 -11.61 15.19
C ARG A 149 -4.99 -11.65 16.60
N LYS A 150 -5.97 -10.80 16.87
CA LYS A 150 -6.77 -10.82 18.09
C LYS A 150 -8.25 -10.92 17.73
N THR A 151 -8.98 -11.66 18.55
CA THR A 151 -10.44 -11.73 18.45
C THR A 151 -11.02 -11.19 19.74
N LYS A 152 -11.95 -10.26 19.59
CA LYS A 152 -12.81 -9.77 20.66
C LYS A 152 -14.25 -9.93 20.23
N GLU A 153 -15.21 -9.87 21.14
CA GLU A 153 -16.60 -10.20 20.84
C GLU A 153 -17.10 -9.52 19.57
N GLY A 154 -17.39 -10.34 18.55
CA GLY A 154 -17.88 -9.95 17.22
C GLY A 154 -16.91 -9.22 16.30
N LEU A 155 -15.66 -8.96 16.70
CA LEU A 155 -14.60 -8.34 15.88
C LEU A 155 -13.31 -9.16 15.89
N VAL A 156 -12.87 -9.59 14.70
CA VAL A 156 -11.50 -10.08 14.49
C VAL A 156 -10.65 -8.94 13.94
N GLU A 157 -9.57 -8.61 14.63
CA GLU A 157 -8.55 -7.68 14.14
C GLU A 157 -7.26 -8.46 13.84
N GLU A 158 -6.77 -8.31 12.61
CA GLU A 158 -5.46 -8.76 12.19
C GLU A 158 -4.56 -7.55 11.94
N THR A 159 -3.47 -7.41 12.68
CA THR A 159 -2.40 -6.46 12.39
C THR A 159 -1.66 -6.91 11.14
N LEU A 160 -1.72 -6.10 10.08
CA LEU A 160 -1.00 -6.34 8.84
C LEU A 160 0.41 -5.76 8.89
N ILE A 161 0.55 -4.54 9.41
CA ILE A 161 1.84 -3.88 9.67
C ILE A 161 1.69 -2.86 10.81
N GLU A 162 2.75 -2.75 11.62
CA GLU A 162 3.01 -1.62 12.51
C GLU A 162 4.45 -1.20 12.26
N GLU A 163 4.64 -0.03 11.64
CA GLU A 163 5.96 0.52 11.31
C GLU A 163 6.11 1.95 11.88
N ASP A 164 7.07 2.74 11.41
CA ASP A 164 7.35 4.07 11.95
C ASP A 164 6.31 5.13 11.54
N TYR A 165 5.76 5.09 10.33
CA TYR A 165 4.87 6.13 9.80
C TYR A 165 3.38 5.85 10.04
N PHE A 166 2.95 4.60 9.88
CA PHE A 166 1.57 4.17 9.97
C PHE A 166 1.44 2.73 10.48
N SER A 167 0.22 2.40 10.91
CA SER A 167 -0.19 1.03 11.19
C SER A 167 -1.39 0.68 10.31
N VAL A 168 -1.46 -0.57 9.84
CA VAL A 168 -2.58 -1.08 9.05
C VAL A 168 -3.11 -2.39 9.64
N TYR A 169 -4.43 -2.46 9.73
CA TYR A 169 -5.19 -3.56 10.31
C TYR A 169 -6.25 -4.03 9.34
N LYS A 170 -6.56 -5.33 9.35
CA LYS A 170 -7.75 -5.90 8.75
C LYS A 170 -8.76 -6.20 9.84
N TRP A 171 -9.95 -5.63 9.73
CA TRP A 171 -11.06 -5.85 10.66
C TRP A 171 -12.14 -6.69 10.00
N GLN A 172 -12.68 -7.67 10.72
CA GLN A 172 -13.82 -8.47 10.28
C GLN A 172 -14.88 -8.46 11.39
N VAL A 173 -16.06 -7.94 11.07
CA VAL A 173 -17.25 -7.95 11.95
C VAL A 173 -18.26 -8.95 11.41
N THR A 174 -18.84 -9.78 12.28
CA THR A 174 -19.79 -10.86 11.88
C THR A 174 -21.12 -10.85 12.64
N ASP A 175 -21.42 -9.76 13.35
CA ASP A 175 -22.74 -9.44 13.90
C ASP A 175 -22.67 -8.06 14.58
N ARG A 176 -22.00 -7.98 15.73
CA ARG A 176 -21.82 -6.76 16.49
C ARG A 176 -20.51 -6.78 17.25
N SER A 177 -19.69 -5.74 17.13
CA SER A 177 -18.50 -5.56 17.95
C SER A 177 -18.85 -5.21 19.40
N GLU A 178 -17.91 -5.45 20.31
CA GLU A 178 -17.86 -4.72 21.58
C GLU A 178 -17.81 -3.20 21.36
N GLU A 179 -17.95 -2.42 22.43
CA GLU A 179 -17.68 -0.99 22.39
C GLU A 179 -16.19 -0.75 22.14
N LEU A 180 -15.88 -0.07 21.04
CA LEU A 180 -14.54 0.24 20.60
C LEU A 180 -14.23 1.71 20.91
N SER A 181 -12.97 1.98 21.26
CA SER A 181 -12.49 3.34 21.51
C SER A 181 -11.21 3.56 20.70
N PRO A 182 -11.19 4.54 19.78
CA PRO A 182 -10.00 4.80 18.97
C PRO A 182 -9.02 5.67 19.77
N SER A 183 -7.74 5.31 19.77
CA SER A 183 -6.71 6.11 20.46
C SER A 183 -6.27 7.36 19.69
N THR A 184 -6.64 7.43 18.41
CA THR A 184 -6.33 8.51 17.46
C THR A 184 -7.36 8.45 16.33
N TYR A 185 -7.24 9.30 15.30
CA TYR A 185 -8.10 9.17 14.12
C TYR A 185 -7.81 7.87 13.35
N LEU A 186 -8.84 7.27 12.77
CA LEU A 186 -8.71 6.09 11.91
C LEU A 186 -9.22 6.39 10.51
N LEU A 187 -8.49 5.91 9.50
CA LEU A 187 -8.97 5.84 8.12
C LEU A 187 -9.55 4.44 7.91
N VAL A 188 -10.82 4.33 7.56
CA VAL A 188 -11.54 3.06 7.42
C VAL A 188 -12.01 2.90 6.00
N SER A 189 -11.68 1.76 5.38
CA SER A 189 -12.13 1.39 4.04
C SER A 189 -12.90 0.07 4.09
N THR A 190 -14.18 0.09 3.74
CA THR A 190 -15.02 -1.10 3.71
C THR A 190 -14.80 -1.86 2.41
N ILE A 191 -14.08 -2.98 2.46
CA ILE A 191 -13.72 -3.75 1.26
C ILE A 191 -14.74 -4.85 0.92
N GLU A 192 -15.54 -5.27 1.91
CA GLU A 192 -16.60 -6.26 1.72
C GLU A 192 -17.77 -6.00 2.68
N GLY A 193 -18.96 -6.44 2.27
CA GLY A 193 -20.14 -6.48 3.13
C GLY A 193 -20.76 -5.11 3.40
N GLU A 194 -21.57 -5.04 4.46
CA GLU A 194 -22.32 -3.85 4.85
C GLU A 194 -22.76 -3.90 6.32
N GLY A 195 -23.17 -2.74 6.84
CA GLY A 195 -23.54 -2.62 8.23
C GLY A 195 -23.81 -1.18 8.67
N LYS A 196 -23.68 -0.97 9.97
CA LYS A 196 -23.90 0.32 10.64
C LYS A 196 -22.83 0.56 11.70
N LEU A 197 -22.29 1.77 11.69
CA LEU A 197 -21.50 2.35 12.75
C LEU A 197 -22.45 3.11 13.68
N THR A 198 -22.40 2.85 14.98
CA THR A 198 -23.20 3.56 15.99
C THR A 198 -22.29 4.34 16.92
N ILE A 199 -22.53 5.63 17.06
CA ILE A 199 -21.84 6.56 17.96
C ILE A 199 -22.92 7.22 18.80
N GLU A 200 -22.88 7.02 20.12
CA GLU A 200 -23.95 7.42 21.03
C GLU A 200 -25.32 6.91 20.52
N ASP A 201 -26.29 7.81 20.28
CA ASP A 201 -27.62 7.49 19.77
C ASP A 201 -27.74 7.60 18.23
N GLN A 202 -26.65 7.87 17.53
CA GLN A 202 -26.64 8.09 16.08
C GLN A 202 -26.07 6.88 15.33
N SER A 203 -26.66 6.56 14.20
CA SER A 203 -26.29 5.41 13.38
C SER A 203 -26.00 5.82 11.93
N TYR A 204 -24.87 5.36 11.41
CA TYR A 204 -24.34 5.66 10.09
C TYR A 204 -24.19 4.34 9.32
N SER A 205 -24.86 4.19 8.19
CA SER A 205 -24.69 3.00 7.35
C SER A 205 -23.36 3.02 6.61
N PHE A 206 -22.75 1.85 6.46
CA PHE A 206 -21.62 1.63 5.55
C PHE A 206 -21.87 0.39 4.70
N LYS A 207 -21.25 0.33 3.53
CA LYS A 207 -21.21 -0.82 2.63
C LYS A 207 -19.89 -0.87 1.87
N LYS A 208 -19.63 -1.98 1.17
CA LYS A 208 -18.48 -2.15 0.28
C LYS A 208 -18.28 -0.91 -0.60
N GLY A 209 -17.06 -0.37 -0.59
CA GLY A 209 -16.66 0.83 -1.31
C GLY A 209 -16.76 2.12 -0.50
N ASP A 210 -17.38 2.11 0.68
CA ASP A 210 -17.41 3.28 1.56
C ASP A 210 -16.06 3.47 2.27
N HIS A 211 -15.59 4.72 2.27
CA HIS A 211 -14.42 5.18 3.02
C HIS A 211 -14.85 6.27 3.98
N PHE A 212 -14.41 6.18 5.23
CA PHE A 212 -14.71 7.19 6.24
C PHE A 212 -13.58 7.36 7.25
N ILE A 213 -13.62 8.49 7.95
CA ILE A 213 -12.68 8.80 9.03
C ILE A 213 -13.44 8.68 10.35
N LEU A 214 -12.84 7.99 11.32
CA LEU A 214 -13.26 8.07 12.72
C LEU A 214 -12.34 9.08 13.41
N PRO A 215 -12.81 10.30 13.73
CA PRO A 215 -11.97 11.29 14.40
C PRO A 215 -11.60 10.88 15.83
N SER A 216 -10.49 11.41 16.34
CA SER A 216 -10.05 11.18 17.73
C SER A 216 -11.01 11.77 18.78
N THR A 217 -11.98 12.60 18.39
CA THR A 217 -13.03 13.12 19.27
C THR A 217 -14.14 12.10 19.54
N ILE A 218 -14.19 10.98 18.81
CA ILE A 218 -15.11 9.88 19.09
C ILE A 218 -14.50 9.04 20.22
N HIS A 219 -15.15 9.00 21.37
CA HIS A 219 -14.67 8.24 22.52
C HIS A 219 -15.12 6.78 22.51
N SER A 220 -16.31 6.50 21.97
CA SER A 220 -16.82 5.14 21.84
C SER A 220 -17.69 4.98 20.59
N TYR A 221 -17.64 3.78 20.01
CA TYR A 221 -18.51 3.38 18.91
C TYR A 221 -18.69 1.87 18.86
N THR A 222 -19.71 1.41 18.14
CA THR A 222 -19.90 -0.01 17.83
C THR A 222 -20.10 -0.21 16.33
N LEU A 223 -19.63 -1.34 15.82
CA LEU A 223 -19.88 -1.79 14.46
C LEU A 223 -20.90 -2.92 14.50
N HIS A 224 -21.90 -2.87 13.63
CA HIS A 224 -22.91 -3.90 13.49
C HIS A 224 -23.09 -4.28 12.01
N GLY A 225 -23.14 -5.57 11.71
CA GLY A 225 -23.27 -6.10 10.37
C GLY A 225 -22.29 -7.23 10.07
N ASN A 226 -22.12 -7.50 8.79
CA ASN A 226 -21.15 -8.47 8.28
C ASN A 226 -20.28 -7.77 7.23
N ALA A 227 -19.06 -7.42 7.61
CA ALA A 227 -18.18 -6.61 6.79
C ALA A 227 -16.69 -6.83 7.09
N THR A 228 -15.88 -6.64 6.05
CA THR A 228 -14.42 -6.61 6.15
C THR A 228 -13.94 -5.19 5.86
N PHE A 229 -13.03 -4.69 6.69
CA PHE A 229 -12.39 -3.38 6.53
C PHE A 229 -10.88 -3.51 6.47
N ILE A 230 -10.25 -2.58 5.76
CA ILE A 230 -8.86 -2.22 6.02
C ILE A 230 -8.86 -0.88 6.74
N VAL A 231 -8.14 -0.83 7.85
CA VAL A 231 -8.10 0.31 8.76
C VAL A 231 -6.65 0.74 8.92
N SER A 232 -6.39 2.04 8.84
CA SER A 232 -5.06 2.59 9.11
C SER A 232 -5.10 3.78 10.04
N LYS A 233 -3.96 4.02 10.68
CA LYS A 233 -3.70 5.20 11.51
C LYS A 233 -2.29 5.71 11.27
N SER A 234 -2.07 7.00 11.53
CA SER A 234 -0.72 7.55 11.64
C SER A 234 -0.07 7.11 12.95
N ASN A 235 1.20 6.76 12.89
CA ASN A 235 2.06 6.56 14.06
C ASN A 235 2.85 7.83 14.40
N GLN A 236 2.82 8.82 13.51
CA GLN A 236 3.33 10.17 13.73
C GLN A 236 2.25 11.02 14.42
N ASN A 237 2.65 11.79 15.44
CA ASN A 237 1.79 12.67 16.23
C ASN A 237 1.53 14.01 15.54
#